data_AF-A0A0U4WJQ5-F1
#
_entry.id   AF-A0A0U4WJQ5-F1
#
_cell.length_a   1.000
_cell.length_b   1.000
_cell.length_c   1.000
_cell.angle_alpha   90.00
_cell.angle_beta   90.00
_cell.angle_gamma   90.00
#
_symmetry.space_group_name_H-M   'P 1'
#
loop_
_entity.id
_entity.type
_entity.pdbx_description
1 polymer ?
#
loop_
_entity_poly.entity_id
_entity_poly.type
_entity_poly.pdbx_seq_one_letter_code
_entity_poly.pdbx_strand_id
1 'polypeptide(L)'
;MTLNLDHYVGKIIRVHYASPKGELQHTGFVQSSNERMALSLRVNDEVLTIPCYRIQSIEIVDDLPNYLTQEQINEFLKDHTELNEEHTTSPSSFLQPSNKKM
;
A
#
# COMPACT_ATOMS: atom_id res chain seq x y z
N MET A 1 2.25 -18.80 2.70
CA MET A 1 2.15 -17.64 1.80
C MET A 1 3.06 -16.56 2.36
N THR A 2 4.11 -16.18 1.63
CA THR A 2 4.98 -15.06 2.03
C THR A 2 4.25 -13.77 1.67
N LEU A 3 4.02 -12.91 2.65
CA LEU A 3 3.37 -11.62 2.43
C LEU A 3 4.31 -10.75 1.58
N ASN A 4 3.93 -10.45 0.34
CA ASN A 4 4.72 -9.59 -0.53
C ASN A 4 4.42 -8.13 -0.22
N LEU A 5 5.25 -7.52 0.63
CA LEU A 5 5.06 -6.14 1.08
C LEU A 5 5.26 -5.09 -0.03
N ASP A 6 5.99 -5.42 -1.09
CA ASP A 6 6.30 -4.48 -2.18
C ASP A 6 5.03 -4.00 -2.89
N HIS A 7 4.00 -4.85 -2.95
CA HIS A 7 2.72 -4.55 -3.60
C HIS A 7 1.93 -3.42 -2.91
N TYR A 8 2.30 -3.04 -1.69
CA TYR A 8 1.65 -1.96 -0.95
C TYR A 8 2.39 -0.62 -1.06
N VAL A 9 3.62 -0.60 -1.59
CA VAL A 9 4.40 0.64 -1.73
C VAL A 9 3.69 1.59 -2.70
N GLY A 10 3.59 2.87 -2.31
CA GLY A 10 2.86 3.87 -3.09
C GLY A 10 1.34 3.84 -2.88
N LYS A 11 0.82 2.99 -1.97
CA LYS A 11 -0.61 2.88 -1.67
C LYS A 11 -0.91 3.40 -0.27
N ILE A 12 -2.15 3.86 -0.09
CA ILE A 12 -2.69 4.15 1.24
C ILE A 12 -3.25 2.85 1.79
N ILE A 13 -2.77 2.45 2.96
CA ILE A 13 -3.22 1.22 3.60
C ILE A 13 -3.69 1.47 5.02
N ARG A 14 -4.60 0.62 5.46
CA ARG A 14 -4.92 0.40 6.85
C ARG A 14 -4.23 -0.89 7.29
N VAL A 15 -3.32 -0.78 8.25
CA VAL A 15 -2.54 -1.89 8.78
C VAL A 15 -2.93 -2.18 10.22
N HIS A 16 -3.19 -3.44 10.52
CA HIS A 16 -3.40 -3.95 11.88
C HIS A 16 -2.16 -4.75 12.26
N TYR A 17 -1.58 -4.44 13.43
CA TYR A 17 -0.34 -5.07 13.86
C TYR A 17 -0.23 -5.18 15.39
N ALA A 18 0.50 -6.20 15.84
CA ALA A 18 0.80 -6.39 17.24
C ALA A 18 1.95 -5.48 17.70
N SER A 19 1.76 -4.77 18.80
CA SER A 19 2.78 -3.94 19.46
C SER A 19 3.01 -4.41 20.92
N PRO A 20 4.11 -3.99 21.58
CA PRO A 20 4.30 -4.24 23.01
C PRO A 20 3.17 -3.70 23.91
N LYS A 21 2.37 -2.75 23.41
CA LYS A 21 1.24 -2.15 24.13
C LYS A 21 -0.11 -2.82 23.79
N GLY A 22 -0.11 -3.85 22.96
CA GLY A 22 -1.31 -4.50 22.43
C GLY A 22 -1.45 -4.34 20.92
N GLU A 23 -2.61 -4.72 20.40
CA GLU A 23 -2.94 -4.60 18.98
C GLU A 23 -3.21 -3.13 18.63
N LEU A 24 -2.57 -2.66 17.56
CA LEU A 24 -2.69 -1.30 17.05
C LEU A 24 -3.17 -1.32 15.60
N GLN A 25 -3.88 -0.27 15.23
CA GLN A 25 -4.35 -0.03 13.87
C GLN A 25 -3.91 1.37 13.44
N HIS A 26 -3.30 1.47 12.26
CA HIS A 26 -2.94 2.74 11.65
C HIS A 26 -3.35 2.77 10.18
N THR A 27 -3.76 3.95 9.72
CA THR A 27 -3.96 4.23 8.29
C THR A 27 -2.88 5.20 7.85
N GLY A 28 -2.17 4.90 6.77
CA GLY A 28 -1.09 5.74 6.25
C GLY A 28 -0.62 5.36 4.86
N PHE A 29 0.19 6.24 4.28
CA PHE A 29 0.79 6.03 2.95
C PHE A 29 2.09 5.23 3.06
N VAL A 30 2.20 4.14 2.31
CA VAL A 30 3.41 3.29 2.34
C VAL A 30 4.52 3.91 1.49
N GLN A 31 5.62 4.26 2.15
CA GLN A 31 6.81 4.81 1.49
C GLN A 31 7.79 3.73 1.04
N SER A 32 7.90 2.61 1.76
CA SER A 32 8.80 1.52 1.39
C SER A 32 8.49 0.21 2.13
N SER A 33 9.03 -0.89 1.62
CA SER A 33 8.83 -2.25 2.16
C SER A 33 10.09 -2.89 2.75
N ASN A 34 11.20 -2.14 2.91
CA ASN A 34 12.50 -2.56 3.48
C ASN A 34 12.79 -4.08 3.32
N GLU A 35 13.11 -4.48 2.08
CA GLU A 35 13.39 -5.89 1.71
C GLU A 35 12.29 -6.90 2.06
N ARG A 36 11.02 -6.45 2.05
CA ARG A 36 9.84 -7.23 2.46
C ARG A 36 9.83 -7.62 3.94
N MET A 37 10.71 -7.03 4.76
CA MET A 37 10.81 -7.32 6.18
C MET A 37 10.04 -6.32 7.05
N ALA A 38 9.74 -5.13 6.55
CA ALA A 38 8.96 -4.13 7.27
C ALA A 38 8.27 -3.14 6.33
N LEU A 39 7.10 -2.63 6.70
CA LEU A 39 6.48 -1.50 6.02
C LEU A 39 6.85 -0.20 6.71
N SER A 40 7.26 0.80 5.93
CA SER A 40 7.38 2.18 6.40
C SER A 40 6.18 2.97 5.90
N LEU A 41 5.32 3.40 6.82
CA LEU A 41 4.11 4.16 6.53
C LEU A 41 4.23 5.58 7.08
N ARG A 42 3.81 6.58 6.32
CA ARG A 42 3.64 7.94 6.81
C ARG A 42 2.27 8.11 7.47
N VAL A 43 2.26 8.51 8.74
CA VAL A 43 1.06 8.73 9.56
C VAL A 43 1.21 10.04 10.33
N ASN A 44 0.30 11.01 10.14
CA ASN A 44 0.30 12.30 10.86
C ASN A 44 1.68 13.00 10.89
N ASP A 45 2.40 13.05 9.76
CA ASP A 45 3.78 13.55 9.60
C ASP A 45 4.92 12.73 10.21
N GLU A 46 4.63 11.62 10.86
CA GLU A 46 5.64 10.68 11.34
C GLU A 46 5.79 9.48 10.40
N VAL A 47 6.99 8.89 10.38
CA VAL A 47 7.23 7.62 9.68
C VAL A 47 7.18 6.49 10.70
N LEU A 48 6.22 5.58 10.50
CA LEU A 48 6.02 4.40 11.31
C LEU A 48 6.55 3.17 10.57
N THR A 49 7.54 2.49 11.15
CA THR A 49 8.08 1.24 10.61
C THR A 49 7.50 0.03 11.35
N ILE A 50 6.83 -0.86 10.61
CA ILE A 50 6.14 -2.04 11.15
C ILE A 50 6.78 -3.31 10.55
N PRO A 51 7.46 -4.13 11.36
CA PRO A 51 7.99 -5.41 10.91
C PRO A 51 6.90 -6.36 10.43
N CYS A 52 7.16 -7.10 9.35
CA CYS A 52 6.18 -7.97 8.70
C CYS A 52 5.62 -9.05 9.63
N TYR A 53 6.44 -9.57 10.55
CA TYR A 53 6.02 -10.58 11.53
C TYR A 53 5.05 -10.04 12.61
N ARG A 54 4.89 -8.72 12.72
CA ARG A 54 3.90 -8.08 13.60
C ARG A 54 2.59 -7.79 12.88
N ILE A 55 2.59 -7.80 11.56
CA ILE A 55 1.42 -7.46 10.75
C ILE A 55 0.42 -8.62 10.83
N GLN A 56 -0.80 -8.29 11.21
CA GLN A 56 -1.93 -9.22 11.29
C GLN A 56 -2.79 -9.12 10.03
N SER A 57 -3.04 -7.90 9.54
CA SER A 57 -3.76 -7.66 8.29
C SER A 57 -3.37 -6.33 7.65
N ILE A 58 -3.55 -6.24 6.33
CA ILE A 58 -3.35 -5.02 5.54
C ILE A 58 -4.54 -4.88 4.59
N GLU A 59 -5.14 -3.70 4.55
CA GLU A 59 -6.22 -3.33 3.63
C GLU A 59 -5.79 -2.10 2.84
N ILE A 60 -5.93 -2.12 1.51
CA ILE A 60 -5.74 -0.93 0.67
C ILE A 60 -7.01 -0.07 0.82
N VAL A 61 -6.84 1.23 1.02
CA VAL A 61 -7.94 2.19 1.16
C VAL A 61 -7.79 3.31 0.14
N ASP A 62 -8.91 3.76 -0.41
CA ASP A 62 -8.95 4.86 -1.39
C ASP A 62 -9.09 6.25 -0.72
N ASP A 63 -9.42 6.28 0.57
CA ASP A 63 -9.58 7.52 1.33
C ASP A 63 -8.23 8.10 1.73
N LEU A 64 -7.98 9.33 1.27
CA LEU A 64 -6.85 10.15 1.68
C LEU A 64 -7.00 10.57 3.14
N PRO A 65 -5.99 10.31 4.00
CA PRO A 65 -6.00 10.84 5.34
C PRO A 65 -5.95 12.37 5.30
N ASN A 66 -6.67 13.04 6.22
CA ASN A 66 -6.75 14.51 6.27
C ASN A 66 -5.40 15.23 6.48
N TYR A 67 -4.33 14.49 6.80
CA TYR A 67 -2.97 14.99 7.00
C TYR A 67 -2.05 14.77 5.77
N LEU A 68 -2.54 14.12 4.71
CA LEU A 68 -1.81 13.85 3.48
C LEU A 68 -2.48 14.61 2.33
N THR A 69 -1.71 15.40 1.58
CA THR A 69 -2.21 16.06 0.38
C THR A 69 -1.94 15.21 -0.87
N GLN A 70 -2.80 15.34 -1.87
CA GLN A 70 -2.58 14.71 -3.18
C GLN A 70 -1.24 15.13 -3.80
N GLU A 71 -0.79 16.37 -3.55
CA GLU A 71 0.50 16.87 -4.03
C GLU A 71 1.68 16.08 -3.45
N GLN A 72 1.67 15.80 -2.15
CA GLN A 72 2.73 15.02 -1.49
C GLN A 72 2.82 13.59 -2.02
N ILE A 73 1.68 12.99 -2.36
CA ILE A 73 1.63 11.65 -2.97
C ILE A 73 2.15 11.69 -4.40
N ASN A 74 1.71 12.69 -5.18
CA ASN A 74 2.15 12.85 -6.56
C ASN A 74 3.66 13.12 -6.65
N GLU A 75 4.22 13.90 -5.73
CA GLU A 75 5.66 14.15 -5.63
C GLU A 75 6.41 12.84 -5.35
N PHE A 76 5.94 12.03 -4.39
CA PHE A 76 6.52 10.71 -4.11
C PHE A 76 6.47 9.77 -5.33
N LEU A 77 5.32 9.71 -6.01
CA LEU A 77 5.14 8.85 -7.20
C LEU A 77 5.98 9.32 -8.40
N LYS A 78 6.28 10.62 -8.48
CA LYS A 78 7.16 11.18 -9.52
C LYS A 78 8.60 10.71 -9.35
N ASP A 79 9.06 10.56 -8.11
CA ASP A 79 10.39 10.04 -7.80
C ASP A 79 10.45 8.50 -7.89
N HIS A 80 9.29 7.83 -7.97
CA HIS A 80 9.15 6.37 -8.09
C HIS A 80 8.34 6.00 -9.33
N THR A 81 8.83 6.40 -10.51
CA THR A 81 8.15 6.26 -11.82
C THR A 81 7.67 4.84 -12.10
N GLU A 82 8.38 3.82 -11.60
CA GLU A 82 8.03 2.39 -11.74
C GLU A 82 6.70 2.02 -11.06
N LEU A 83 6.30 2.74 -10.00
CA LEU A 83 5.03 2.54 -9.29
C LEU A 83 3.85 3.21 -10.01
N ASN A 84 4.12 4.17 -10.90
CA ASN A 84 3.11 4.92 -11.62
C ASN A 84 2.53 4.13 -12.81
N GLU A 85 3.29 3.17 -13.34
CA GLU A 85 2.86 2.32 -14.46
C GLU A 85 1.75 1.33 -14.04
N GLU A 86 1.75 0.85 -12.79
CA GLU A 86 0.72 -0.09 -12.29
C GLU A 86 -0.66 0.57 -12.08
N HIS A 87 -0.72 1.91 -11.98
CA HIS A 87 -1.99 2.65 -11.88
C HIS A 87 -2.66 2.96 -13.24
N THR A 88 -1.94 2.83 -14.36
CA THR A 88 -2.50 3.11 -15.71
C THR A 88 -2.86 1.86 -16.50
N THR A 89 -2.31 0.68 -16.13
CA THR A 89 -2.70 -0.59 -16.73
C THR A 89 -3.80 -1.32 -15.94
N SER A 90 -5.04 -0.98 -16.31
CA SER A 90 -6.21 -1.87 -16.42
C SER A 90 -7.30 -1.81 -15.33
N PRO A 91 -8.48 -1.24 -15.67
CA PRO A 91 -9.77 -1.77 -15.23
C PRO A 91 -10.50 -2.58 -16.32
N SER A 92 -9.89 -2.87 -17.48
CA SER A 92 -10.63 -3.48 -18.60
C SER A 92 -9.78 -4.37 -19.51
N SER A 93 -9.21 -5.45 -18.97
CA SER A 93 -8.85 -6.61 -19.80
C SER A 93 -8.56 -7.81 -18.90
N PHE A 94 -9.55 -8.65 -18.62
CA PHE A 94 -9.46 -10.11 -18.39
C PHE A 94 -10.74 -10.71 -17.77
N LEU A 95 -11.91 -10.30 -18.25
CA LEU A 95 -13.12 -11.13 -18.22
C LEU A 95 -13.82 -11.00 -19.58
N GLN A 96 -13.19 -11.55 -20.61
CA GLN A 96 -13.95 -12.02 -21.77
C GLN A 96 -13.96 -13.55 -21.69
N PRO A 97 -15.06 -14.18 -21.23
CA PRO A 97 -15.28 -15.58 -21.57
C PRO A 97 -15.31 -15.68 -23.09
N SER A 98 -14.45 -16.53 -23.61
CA SER A 98 -14.37 -16.92 -25.00
C SER A 98 -15.75 -17.30 -25.54
N ASN A 99 -16.38 -16.39 -26.29
CA ASN A 99 -17.49 -16.75 -27.18
C ASN A 99 -16.90 -17.57 -28.33
N LYS A 100 -16.86 -18.88 -28.10
CA LYS A 100 -16.60 -19.87 -29.14
C LYS A 100 -17.83 -19.87 -30.06
N LYS A 101 -17.64 -19.26 -31.23
CA LYS A 101 -18.53 -19.33 -32.40
C LYS A 101 -18.80 -20.81 -32.73
N MET A 102 -20.07 -21.20 -32.76
CA MET A 102 -20.67 -22.09 -33.77
C MET A 102 -22.12 -21.68 -33.95
#